data_AF-A0A2V9UI68-F1
#
_entry.id   AF-A0A2V9UI68-F1
#
_cell.length_a   1.000
_cell.length_b   1.000
_cell.length_c   1.000
_cell.angle_alpha   90.00
_cell.angle_beta   90.00
_cell.angle_gamma   90.00
#
_symmetry.space_group_name_H-M   'P 1'
#
loop_
_entity.id
_entity.type
_entity.pdbx_description
1 polymer ?
#
loop_
_entity_poly.entity_id
_entity_poly.type
_entity_poly.pdbx_seq_one_letter_code
_entity_poly.pdbx_strand_id
1 'polypeptide(L)'
;MENKMYSNTLTRLCAICTLTIFAVLAFSTLGMAQAYQQSNLVSDIQGLAPITDGHLLNPWGLIASSTSPWWVSDNNGGVSTLYNGNTGAIVPLVVNIPPLDANGNGTGTPTGIVFSGASGFTFQVSGTTAGSVFTFVTEGGTIVAWGPGINPNDLPHDAFVVVDNSAKPTAARGAVYKGATIAQMTPGGPSFLYVTNFRAGRIEVYDTNFNPVSLDGKEDHQAFRDEEIPHGFAPFNVQEVNGNLYVTYAKQNATKHDDFDFPGFGFVDKFSPKGKLLQRLKTGPWLNAPWGVALAASNFGFFSNHLLIGNAGSGQIAVYDVDSGQFDGLLRDASGHAIQNDRLWALRFGNDHNAGPSNWLFFTAGISDEAHGLFGFFAPADNSAPETDGDER
;
A
#
# COMPACT_ATOMS: atom_id res chain seq x y z
N MET A 1 18.41 76.62 16.00
CA MET A 1 16.98 76.32 15.82
C MET A 1 16.74 75.17 14.82
N GLU A 2 17.71 74.28 14.58
CA GLU A 2 17.56 73.18 13.59
C GLU A 2 17.45 71.77 14.21
N ASN A 3 17.73 71.58 15.51
CA ASN A 3 17.66 70.25 16.14
C ASN A 3 16.28 69.82 16.66
N LYS A 4 15.23 70.65 16.51
CA LYS A 4 13.87 70.29 16.93
C LYS A 4 12.99 69.73 15.80
N MET A 5 13.46 69.75 14.55
CA MET A 5 12.65 69.36 13.39
C MET A 5 12.80 67.88 12.97
N TYR A 6 13.86 67.20 13.41
CA TYR A 6 14.09 65.77 13.11
C TYR A 6 13.47 64.80 14.12
N SER A 7 13.09 65.26 15.32
CA SER A 7 12.55 64.41 16.38
C SER A 7 11.06 64.08 16.21
N ASN A 8 10.31 64.83 15.40
CA ASN A 8 8.86 64.65 15.26
C ASN A 8 8.46 63.75 14.07
N THR A 9 9.38 63.51 13.14
CA THR A 9 9.15 62.68 11.94
C THR A 9 9.46 61.21 12.19
N LEU A 10 10.41 60.87 13.08
CA LEU A 10 10.69 59.48 13.46
C LEU A 10 9.61 58.85 14.35
N THR A 11 8.97 59.64 15.23
CA THR A 11 7.95 59.12 16.16
C THR A 11 6.63 58.79 15.47
N ARG A 12 6.34 59.41 14.31
CA ARG A 12 5.13 59.12 13.52
C ARG A 12 5.28 57.92 12.58
N LEU A 13 6.49 57.56 12.17
CA LEU A 13 6.74 56.36 11.36
C LEU A 13 6.71 55.06 12.20
N CYS A 14 7.19 55.08 13.44
CA CYS A 14 7.16 53.90 14.32
C CYS A 14 5.76 53.51 14.81
N ALA A 15 4.80 54.45 14.88
CA ALA A 15 3.43 54.18 15.33
C ALA A 15 2.54 53.56 14.24
N ILE A 16 2.90 53.72 12.96
CA ILE A 16 2.14 53.17 11.82
C ILE A 16 2.64 51.76 11.47
N CYS A 17 3.91 51.43 11.74
CA CYS A 17 4.44 50.06 11.58
C CYS A 17 4.06 49.11 12.73
N THR A 18 3.73 49.61 13.93
CA THR A 18 3.28 48.75 15.05
C THR A 18 1.79 48.40 14.97
N LEU A 19 0.95 49.21 14.31
CA LEU A 19 -0.47 48.91 14.17
C LEU A 19 -0.80 47.93 13.02
N THR A 20 0.05 47.82 11.99
CA THR A 20 -0.15 46.85 10.90
C THR A 20 0.41 45.46 11.21
N ILE A 21 1.35 45.33 12.15
CA ILE A 21 1.90 44.04 12.58
C ILE A 21 0.96 43.33 13.59
N PHE A 22 0.11 44.06 14.31
CA PHE A 22 -0.86 43.44 15.24
C PHE A 22 -2.18 43.00 14.58
N ALA A 23 -2.52 43.51 13.40
CA ALA A 23 -3.77 43.16 12.71
C ALA A 23 -3.66 41.90 11.82
N VAL A 24 -2.47 41.32 11.66
CA VAL A 24 -2.25 40.10 10.84
C VAL A 24 -2.25 38.81 11.69
N LEU A 25 -2.38 38.90 13.03
CA LEU A 25 -2.31 37.75 13.94
C LEU A 25 -3.68 37.18 14.39
N ALA A 26 -4.80 37.59 13.78
CA ALA A 26 -6.13 37.14 14.22
C ALA A 26 -7.07 36.69 13.09
N PHE A 27 -6.51 36.18 11.99
CA PHE A 27 -7.23 35.21 11.15
C PHE A 27 -6.58 33.85 11.34
N SER A 28 -6.71 33.29 12.55
CA SER A 28 -6.85 31.84 12.63
C SER A 28 -8.17 31.53 11.93
N THR A 29 -8.11 31.27 10.62
CA THR A 29 -9.17 30.46 10.02
C THR A 29 -9.24 29.23 10.91
N LEU A 30 -10.42 28.92 11.44
CA LEU A 30 -10.76 27.54 11.77
C LEU A 30 -10.75 26.80 10.43
N GLY A 31 -9.56 26.62 9.84
CA GLY A 31 -9.35 25.69 8.76
C GLY A 31 -9.77 24.36 9.35
N MET A 32 -10.76 23.72 8.72
CA MET A 32 -11.15 22.38 9.11
C MET A 32 -9.87 21.55 9.19
N ALA A 33 -9.42 21.27 10.42
CA ALA A 33 -8.15 20.62 10.61
C ALA A 33 -8.29 19.25 9.98
N GLN A 34 -7.46 18.99 8.96
CA GLN A 34 -7.33 17.70 8.33
C GLN A 34 -6.77 16.74 9.39
N ALA A 35 -7.67 16.09 10.11
CA ALA A 35 -7.31 15.30 11.27
C ALA A 35 -7.71 13.86 11.03
N TYR A 36 -6.70 12.98 10.98
CA TYR A 36 -6.88 11.54 11.00
C TYR A 36 -6.28 10.98 12.29
N GLN A 37 -6.92 9.95 12.84
CA GLN A 37 -6.44 9.24 14.02
C GLN A 37 -5.98 7.85 13.63
N GLN A 38 -4.74 7.51 14.01
CA GLN A 38 -4.23 6.14 13.93
C GLN A 38 -4.69 5.33 15.14
N SER A 39 -5.10 4.09 14.90
CA SER A 39 -5.32 3.08 15.93
C SER A 39 -4.54 1.81 15.58
N ASN A 40 -3.75 1.33 16.53
CA ASN A 40 -2.98 0.09 16.40
C ASN A 40 -3.84 -1.09 16.85
N LEU A 41 -3.90 -2.15 16.04
CA LEU A 41 -4.70 -3.34 16.33
C LEU A 41 -3.84 -4.52 16.77
N VAL A 42 -2.80 -4.84 16.00
CA VAL A 42 -1.93 -6.01 16.23
C VAL A 42 -0.47 -5.63 15.98
N SER A 43 0.43 -6.15 16.81
CA SER A 43 1.87 -6.09 16.61
C SER A 43 2.53 -7.32 17.24
N ASP A 44 3.71 -7.74 16.80
CA ASP A 44 4.49 -8.76 17.48
C ASP A 44 5.19 -8.22 18.75
N ILE A 45 5.26 -6.89 18.93
CA ILE A 45 5.83 -6.24 20.11
C ILE A 45 4.78 -6.14 21.22
N GLN A 46 5.07 -6.77 22.36
CA GLN A 46 4.20 -6.72 23.54
C GLN A 46 3.99 -5.26 24.00
N GLY A 47 2.73 -4.85 24.09
CA GLY A 47 2.33 -3.52 24.57
C GLY A 47 2.31 -2.41 23.52
N LEU A 48 2.78 -2.67 22.28
CA LEU A 48 2.68 -1.70 21.18
C LEU A 48 1.26 -1.62 20.58
N ALA A 49 0.54 -2.74 20.61
CA ALA A 49 -0.86 -2.85 20.25
C ALA A 49 -1.62 -3.68 21.30
N PRO A 50 -2.97 -3.60 21.36
CA PRO A 50 -3.76 -4.38 22.31
C PRO A 50 -3.62 -5.90 22.14
N ILE A 51 -3.30 -6.37 20.93
CA ILE A 51 -3.14 -7.78 20.60
C ILE A 51 -1.71 -8.02 20.13
N THR A 52 -1.10 -9.08 20.68
CA THR A 52 0.24 -9.51 20.30
C THR A 52 0.19 -10.81 19.50
N ASP A 53 0.74 -10.81 18.29
CA ASP A 53 0.88 -11.99 17.44
C ASP A 53 2.33 -12.11 16.95
N GLY A 54 3.02 -13.19 17.34
CA GLY A 54 4.41 -13.42 16.98
C GLY A 54 4.66 -13.75 15.51
N HIS A 55 3.61 -14.00 14.71
CA HIS A 55 3.74 -14.21 13.27
C HIS A 55 3.79 -12.91 12.48
N LEU A 56 3.28 -11.79 13.03
CA LEU A 56 3.15 -10.51 12.33
C LEU A 56 4.51 -9.81 12.22
N LEU A 57 5.40 -10.35 11.39
CA LEU A 57 6.76 -9.86 11.17
C LEU A 57 6.89 -9.34 9.75
N ASN A 58 7.25 -8.05 9.61
CA ASN A 58 7.34 -7.35 8.33
C ASN A 58 6.11 -7.61 7.42
N PRO A 59 4.89 -7.20 7.81
CA PRO A 59 3.69 -7.45 7.02
C PRO A 59 3.59 -6.54 5.79
N TRP A 60 3.69 -7.10 4.59
CA TRP A 60 3.71 -6.34 3.34
C TRP A 60 2.34 -6.22 2.69
N GLY A 61 1.69 -7.36 2.49
CA GLY A 61 0.43 -7.47 1.77
C GLY A 61 -0.78 -7.41 2.70
N LEU A 62 -1.87 -6.80 2.24
CA LEU A 62 -3.15 -6.74 2.94
C LEU A 62 -4.30 -6.85 1.92
N ILE A 63 -5.19 -7.82 2.11
CA ILE A 63 -6.39 -7.97 1.27
C ILE A 63 -7.52 -8.62 2.05
N ALA A 64 -8.76 -8.36 1.63
CA ALA A 64 -9.93 -9.10 2.06
C ALA A 64 -10.79 -9.40 0.83
N SER A 65 -11.62 -10.43 0.92
CA SER A 65 -12.78 -10.56 0.04
C SER A 65 -13.87 -9.55 0.46
N SER A 66 -15.01 -9.58 -0.22
CA SER A 66 -16.17 -8.75 0.14
C SER A 66 -16.66 -8.96 1.57
N THR A 67 -16.39 -10.12 2.19
CA THR A 67 -16.91 -10.44 3.55
C THR A 67 -15.88 -11.08 4.48
N SER A 68 -14.69 -11.44 3.99
CA SER A 68 -13.66 -12.09 4.81
C SER A 68 -13.05 -11.11 5.84
N PRO A 69 -12.38 -11.63 6.88
CA PRO A 69 -11.40 -10.86 7.62
C PRO A 69 -10.24 -10.40 6.71
N TRP A 70 -9.35 -9.59 7.27
CA TRP A 70 -8.09 -9.26 6.62
C TRP A 70 -7.20 -10.48 6.53
N TRP A 71 -6.53 -10.64 5.38
CA TRP A 71 -5.41 -11.53 5.15
C TRP A 71 -4.16 -10.70 4.99
N VAL A 72 -3.13 -11.03 5.75
CA VAL A 72 -1.86 -10.31 5.80
C VAL A 72 -0.76 -11.21 5.24
N SER A 73 0.16 -10.68 4.44
CA SER A 73 1.38 -11.40 4.03
C SER A 73 2.52 -11.02 4.94
N ASP A 74 2.85 -11.90 5.89
CA ASP A 74 3.88 -11.69 6.90
C ASP A 74 5.23 -12.14 6.34
N ASN A 75 5.94 -11.23 5.69
CA ASN A 75 7.12 -11.55 4.89
C ASN A 75 8.19 -12.28 5.70
N ASN A 76 8.55 -11.73 6.86
CA ASN A 76 9.55 -12.32 7.74
C ASN A 76 8.98 -13.47 8.61
N GLY A 77 7.65 -13.62 8.66
CA GLY A 77 6.98 -14.76 9.29
C GLY A 77 6.87 -15.98 8.36
N GLY A 78 6.94 -15.78 7.04
CA GLY A 78 6.75 -16.83 6.03
C GLY A 78 5.34 -17.40 5.98
N VAL A 79 4.38 -16.63 6.43
CA VAL A 79 2.99 -17.06 6.56
C VAL A 79 2.04 -15.97 6.09
N SER A 80 0.76 -16.31 6.04
CA SER A 80 -0.33 -15.38 6.01
C SER A 80 -1.21 -15.55 7.24
N THR A 81 -1.27 -14.51 8.07
CA THR A 81 -2.17 -14.40 9.20
C THR A 81 -3.47 -13.70 8.83
N LEU A 82 -4.50 -13.88 9.66
CA LEU A 82 -5.82 -13.30 9.47
C LEU A 82 -6.29 -12.54 10.71
N TYR A 83 -6.85 -11.35 10.51
CA TYR A 83 -7.34 -10.50 11.60
C TYR A 83 -8.73 -9.93 11.32
N ASN A 84 -9.57 -9.87 12.35
CA ASN A 84 -10.81 -9.12 12.28
C ASN A 84 -10.51 -7.61 12.29
N GLY A 85 -10.96 -6.87 11.28
CA GLY A 85 -10.70 -5.43 11.16
C GLY A 85 -11.42 -4.55 12.19
N ASN A 86 -12.49 -5.05 12.84
CA ASN A 86 -13.20 -4.27 13.86
C ASN A 86 -12.50 -4.31 15.23
N THR A 87 -11.77 -5.40 15.51
CA THR A 87 -11.25 -5.67 16.86
C THR A 87 -9.77 -6.00 16.91
N GLY A 88 -9.13 -6.30 15.77
CA GLY A 88 -7.79 -6.88 15.68
C GLY A 88 -7.73 -8.37 16.07
N ALA A 89 -8.86 -9.00 16.42
CA ALA A 89 -8.85 -10.39 16.90
C ALA A 89 -8.23 -11.36 15.87
N ILE A 90 -7.30 -12.19 16.35
CA ILE A 90 -6.64 -13.23 15.57
C ILE A 90 -7.68 -14.26 15.12
N VAL A 91 -7.70 -14.57 13.83
CA VAL A 91 -8.44 -15.71 13.29
C VAL A 91 -7.47 -16.91 13.28
N PRO A 92 -7.82 -18.08 13.86
CA PRO A 92 -6.86 -19.16 14.09
C PRO A 92 -6.17 -19.78 12.87
N LEU A 93 -6.64 -19.47 11.65
CA LEU A 93 -6.00 -19.96 10.43
C LEU A 93 -4.71 -19.15 10.19
N VAL A 94 -3.59 -19.86 10.13
CA VAL A 94 -2.32 -19.36 9.61
C VAL A 94 -1.97 -20.18 8.38
N VAL A 95 -1.68 -19.52 7.26
CA VAL A 95 -1.33 -20.18 6.00
C VAL A 95 0.18 -20.08 5.76
N ASN A 96 0.87 -21.21 5.78
CA ASN A 96 2.28 -21.34 5.44
C ASN A 96 2.51 -21.05 3.96
N ILE A 97 3.53 -20.24 3.71
CA ILE A 97 4.02 -19.96 2.36
C ILE A 97 5.32 -20.75 2.17
N PRO A 98 5.38 -21.65 1.18
CA PRO A 98 6.52 -22.54 1.02
C PRO A 98 7.80 -21.75 0.72
N PRO A 99 8.94 -22.08 1.35
CA PRO A 99 10.22 -21.49 1.02
C PRO A 99 10.69 -21.99 -0.33
N LEU A 100 11.31 -21.10 -1.10
CA LEU A 100 12.08 -21.45 -2.29
C LEU A 100 13.33 -20.57 -2.33
N ASP A 101 14.33 -20.94 -1.51
CA ASP A 101 15.72 -20.70 -1.91
C ASP A 101 16.18 -21.86 -2.83
N ALA A 102 17.33 -21.72 -3.48
CA ALA A 102 17.84 -22.72 -4.44
C ALA A 102 18.01 -24.15 -3.87
N ASN A 103 17.79 -24.37 -2.57
CA ASN A 103 17.92 -25.63 -1.87
C ASN A 103 16.65 -26.06 -1.09
N GLY A 104 15.54 -25.31 -1.20
CA GLY A 104 14.28 -25.59 -0.49
C GLY A 104 14.38 -25.44 1.02
N ASN A 105 15.36 -24.68 1.53
CA ASN A 105 15.53 -24.39 2.95
C ASN A 105 15.04 -22.97 3.27
N GLY A 106 14.62 -22.74 4.51
CA GLY A 106 14.31 -21.40 5.01
C GLY A 106 12.81 -21.11 5.22
N THR A 107 12.51 -19.83 5.37
CA THR A 107 11.17 -19.29 5.61
C THR A 107 10.62 -18.75 4.28
N GLY A 108 9.32 -18.92 4.01
CA GLY A 108 8.69 -18.25 2.88
C GLY A 108 8.84 -16.74 2.97
N THR A 109 8.79 -16.03 1.84
CA THR A 109 8.94 -14.56 1.81
C THR A 109 7.75 -13.93 1.09
N PRO A 110 6.50 -14.08 1.60
CA PRO A 110 5.33 -13.53 0.93
C PRO A 110 5.36 -12.01 0.92
N THR A 111 4.88 -11.41 -0.16
CA THR A 111 4.85 -9.96 -0.35
C THR A 111 3.44 -9.50 -0.73
N GLY A 112 3.13 -9.46 -2.03
CA GLY A 112 1.81 -9.15 -2.53
C GLY A 112 0.83 -10.31 -2.38
N ILE A 113 -0.42 -10.00 -2.06
CA ILE A 113 -1.53 -10.96 -1.96
C ILE A 113 -2.76 -10.42 -2.70
N VAL A 114 -3.50 -11.32 -3.35
CA VAL A 114 -4.77 -11.04 -4.02
C VAL A 114 -5.84 -12.05 -3.62
N PHE A 115 -7.09 -11.59 -3.52
CA PHE A 115 -8.25 -12.47 -3.44
C PHE A 115 -8.64 -12.92 -4.86
N SER A 116 -8.41 -14.19 -5.18
CA SER A 116 -8.62 -14.78 -6.51
C SER A 116 -9.88 -15.64 -6.62
N GLY A 117 -10.56 -15.92 -5.50
CA GLY A 117 -11.68 -16.87 -5.44
C GLY A 117 -12.88 -16.52 -6.32
N ALA A 118 -13.12 -15.23 -6.58
CA ALA A 118 -14.18 -14.78 -7.48
C ALA A 118 -13.75 -14.67 -8.96
N SER A 119 -12.46 -14.88 -9.25
CA SER A 119 -11.85 -14.56 -10.54
C SER A 119 -11.59 -15.79 -11.42
N GLY A 120 -11.95 -16.99 -10.95
CA GLY A 120 -11.86 -18.23 -11.71
C GLY A 120 -10.46 -18.83 -11.82
N PHE A 121 -9.53 -18.41 -10.96
CA PHE A 121 -8.19 -18.98 -10.93
C PHE A 121 -8.22 -20.43 -10.45
N THR A 122 -7.54 -21.32 -11.17
CA THR A 122 -7.39 -22.73 -10.81
C THR A 122 -5.94 -23.18 -10.93
N PHE A 123 -5.59 -24.21 -10.19
CA PHE A 123 -4.25 -24.79 -10.21
C PHE A 123 -4.31 -26.30 -9.97
N GLN A 124 -3.22 -26.99 -10.31
CA GLN A 124 -3.09 -28.43 -10.15
C GLN A 124 -2.32 -28.75 -8.88
N VAL A 125 -2.87 -29.63 -8.04
CA VAL A 125 -2.16 -30.22 -6.89
C VAL A 125 -2.42 -31.72 -6.89
N SER A 126 -1.35 -32.52 -6.88
CA SER A 126 -1.43 -33.98 -6.81
C SER A 126 -2.39 -34.62 -7.83
N GLY A 127 -2.45 -34.05 -9.05
CA GLY A 127 -3.32 -34.51 -10.13
C GLY A 127 -4.79 -34.09 -10.04
N THR A 128 -5.13 -33.20 -9.10
CA THR A 128 -6.48 -32.64 -8.93
C THR A 128 -6.47 -31.14 -9.23
N THR A 129 -7.48 -30.67 -9.96
CA THR A 129 -7.74 -29.23 -10.15
C THR A 129 -8.40 -28.65 -8.89
N ALA A 130 -7.79 -27.62 -8.31
CA ALA A 130 -8.35 -26.85 -7.20
C ALA A 130 -8.57 -25.38 -7.60
N GLY A 131 -9.54 -24.74 -6.96
CA GLY A 131 -9.76 -23.29 -7.09
C GLY A 131 -8.80 -22.51 -6.18
N SER A 132 -8.20 -21.44 -6.70
CA SER A 132 -7.38 -20.51 -5.92
C SER A 132 -8.26 -19.44 -5.29
N VAL A 133 -8.37 -19.45 -3.96
CA VAL A 133 -9.11 -18.43 -3.20
C VAL A 133 -8.23 -17.23 -2.89
N PHE A 134 -6.98 -17.46 -2.49
CA PHE A 134 -5.97 -16.42 -2.31
C PHE A 134 -4.70 -16.80 -3.06
N THR A 135 -4.09 -15.80 -3.70
CA THR A 135 -2.82 -15.98 -4.42
C THR A 135 -1.80 -14.99 -3.86
N PHE A 136 -0.60 -15.48 -3.63
CA PHE A 136 0.54 -14.77 -3.06
C PHE A 136 1.66 -14.70 -4.09
N VAL A 137 2.48 -13.66 -4.00
CA VAL A 137 3.77 -13.60 -4.69
C VAL A 137 4.87 -13.46 -3.66
N THR A 138 6.09 -13.87 -4.02
CA THR A 138 7.21 -13.94 -3.08
C THR A 138 8.47 -13.28 -3.63
N GLU A 139 9.31 -12.77 -2.73
CA GLU A 139 10.65 -12.29 -3.09
C GLU A 139 11.55 -13.41 -3.62
N GLY A 140 11.29 -14.66 -3.23
CA GLY A 140 11.90 -15.87 -3.81
C GLY A 140 11.54 -16.12 -5.28
N GLY A 141 10.67 -15.31 -5.89
CA GLY A 141 10.36 -15.39 -7.32
C GLY A 141 9.30 -16.42 -7.67
N THR A 142 8.37 -16.66 -6.75
CA THR A 142 7.28 -17.64 -6.93
C THR A 142 5.91 -17.01 -6.80
N ILE A 143 4.94 -17.61 -7.50
CA ILE A 143 3.51 -17.38 -7.31
C ILE A 143 2.96 -18.60 -6.60
N VAL A 144 2.22 -18.38 -5.53
CA VAL A 144 1.71 -19.41 -4.63
C VAL A 144 0.19 -19.25 -4.53
N ALA A 145 -0.56 -20.36 -4.60
CA ALA A 145 -2.01 -20.36 -4.51
C ALA A 145 -2.49 -21.15 -3.29
N TRP A 146 -3.56 -20.67 -2.68
CA TRP A 146 -4.24 -21.30 -1.57
C TRP A 146 -5.75 -21.38 -1.81
N GLY A 147 -6.39 -22.46 -1.38
CA GLY A 147 -7.83 -22.66 -1.44
C GLY A 147 -8.29 -23.77 -0.48
N PRO A 148 -9.49 -23.68 0.11
CA PRO A 148 -9.98 -24.70 1.01
C PRO A 148 -10.28 -25.98 0.22
N GLY A 149 -9.78 -27.13 0.70
CA GLY A 149 -10.13 -28.45 0.15
C GLY A 149 -9.18 -29.02 -0.91
N ILE A 150 -7.91 -28.57 -0.94
CA ILE A 150 -6.89 -29.06 -1.88
C ILE A 150 -6.53 -30.54 -1.62
N ASN A 151 -6.67 -31.03 -0.38
CA ASN A 151 -6.55 -32.43 -0.02
C ASN A 151 -7.06 -32.60 1.42
N PRO A 152 -7.93 -33.57 1.78
CA PRO A 152 -8.27 -33.83 3.18
C PRO A 152 -7.05 -34.23 4.03
N ASN A 153 -5.91 -34.55 3.41
CA ASN A 153 -4.65 -34.87 4.07
C ASN A 153 -3.61 -33.72 4.04
N ASP A 154 -3.78 -32.70 3.18
CA ASP A 154 -2.98 -31.46 3.28
C ASP A 154 -3.83 -30.43 4.01
N LEU A 155 -3.36 -30.11 5.21
CA LEU A 155 -4.01 -29.26 6.17
C LEU A 155 -4.45 -27.93 5.50
N PRO A 156 -5.52 -27.26 5.97
CA PRO A 156 -5.95 -25.95 5.46
C PRO A 156 -4.88 -24.85 5.60
N HIS A 157 -3.72 -25.20 6.16
CA HIS A 157 -2.62 -24.32 6.51
C HIS A 157 -1.56 -24.20 5.41
N ASP A 158 -1.56 -24.98 4.33
CA ASP A 158 -0.46 -24.92 3.35
C ASP A 158 -0.91 -24.34 1.99
N ALA A 159 -0.12 -23.41 1.46
CA ALA A 159 -0.26 -22.89 0.10
C ALA A 159 0.73 -23.58 -0.86
N PHE A 160 0.42 -23.60 -2.16
CA PHE A 160 1.15 -24.39 -3.15
C PHE A 160 1.76 -23.50 -4.24
N VAL A 161 3.01 -23.78 -4.60
CA VAL A 161 3.69 -23.08 -5.69
C VAL A 161 3.03 -23.44 -7.02
N VAL A 162 2.57 -22.43 -7.76
CA VAL A 162 1.93 -22.57 -9.08
C VAL A 162 2.79 -22.00 -10.20
N VAL A 163 3.68 -21.05 -9.89
CA VAL A 163 4.72 -20.57 -10.80
C VAL A 163 6.03 -20.48 -10.04
N ASP A 164 7.09 -21.06 -10.61
CA ASP A 164 8.46 -20.97 -10.09
C ASP A 164 9.37 -20.32 -11.13
N ASN A 165 9.80 -19.10 -10.80
CA ASN A 165 10.82 -18.34 -11.54
C ASN A 165 12.02 -17.97 -10.64
N SER A 166 12.17 -18.65 -9.49
CA SER A 166 13.26 -18.45 -8.52
C SER A 166 14.66 -18.65 -9.13
N ALA A 167 14.76 -19.49 -10.16
CA ALA A 167 16.01 -19.77 -10.87
C ALA A 167 16.05 -19.25 -12.31
N LYS A 168 15.14 -18.34 -12.70
CA LYS A 168 15.05 -17.81 -14.07
C LYS A 168 15.43 -16.33 -14.16
N PRO A 169 16.36 -15.95 -15.04
CA PRO A 169 17.06 -16.79 -16.02
C PRO A 169 18.21 -17.62 -15.44
N THR A 170 18.66 -17.33 -14.21
CA THR A 170 19.64 -18.14 -13.47
C THR A 170 19.30 -18.10 -11.97
N ALA A 171 19.84 -19.05 -11.18
CA ALA A 171 19.66 -19.08 -9.71
C ALA A 171 20.06 -17.77 -9.02
N ALA A 172 21.09 -17.08 -9.52
CA ALA A 172 21.54 -15.79 -8.96
C ALA A 172 20.70 -14.59 -9.44
N ARG A 173 19.83 -14.77 -10.41
CA ARG A 173 19.05 -13.71 -11.07
C ARG A 173 17.57 -14.06 -11.21
N GLY A 174 17.06 -14.92 -10.32
CA GLY A 174 15.65 -15.26 -10.22
C GLY A 174 14.74 -14.04 -10.15
N ALA A 175 13.47 -14.25 -10.44
CA ALA A 175 12.46 -13.23 -10.21
C ALA A 175 12.48 -12.78 -8.74
N VAL A 176 12.14 -11.51 -8.49
CA VAL A 176 11.86 -10.99 -7.15
C VAL A 176 10.49 -10.35 -7.27
N TYR A 177 9.45 -11.03 -6.79
CA TYR A 177 8.10 -10.51 -6.88
C TYR A 177 7.74 -9.70 -5.65
N LYS A 178 7.20 -8.50 -5.90
CA LYS A 178 6.87 -7.54 -4.85
C LYS A 178 5.35 -7.40 -4.74
N GLY A 179 4.73 -6.51 -5.49
CA GLY A 179 3.26 -6.37 -5.55
C GLY A 179 2.55 -7.23 -6.59
N ALA A 180 1.25 -7.46 -6.37
CA ALA A 180 0.35 -8.11 -7.31
C ALA A 180 -1.09 -7.53 -7.25
N THR A 181 -1.82 -7.63 -8.36
CA THR A 181 -3.26 -7.33 -8.44
C THR A 181 -3.96 -8.19 -9.50
N ILE A 182 -5.29 -8.27 -9.44
CA ILE A 182 -6.13 -8.89 -10.47
C ILE A 182 -6.89 -7.80 -11.21
N ALA A 183 -6.92 -7.87 -12.54
CA ALA A 183 -7.77 -6.98 -13.35
C ALA A 183 -8.25 -7.67 -14.63
N GLN A 184 -9.33 -7.15 -15.21
CA GLN A 184 -9.83 -7.56 -16.52
C GLN A 184 -9.33 -6.59 -17.60
N MET A 185 -8.88 -7.12 -18.74
CA MET A 185 -8.48 -6.27 -19.89
C MET A 185 -9.64 -5.60 -20.61
N THR A 186 -10.83 -6.18 -20.46
CA THR A 186 -12.09 -5.71 -21.00
C THR A 186 -13.18 -6.01 -19.97
N PRO A 187 -14.09 -5.07 -19.68
CA PRO A 187 -15.17 -5.30 -18.71
C PRO A 187 -15.95 -6.59 -19.02
N GLY A 188 -16.10 -7.46 -18.04
CA GLY A 188 -16.79 -8.76 -18.19
C GLY A 188 -15.98 -9.84 -18.92
N GLY A 189 -14.72 -9.56 -19.28
CA GLY A 189 -13.80 -10.54 -19.86
C GLY A 189 -13.12 -11.44 -18.82
N PRO A 190 -12.15 -12.27 -19.24
CA PRO A 190 -11.35 -13.04 -18.29
C PRO A 190 -10.53 -12.13 -17.37
N SER A 191 -10.30 -12.60 -16.14
CA SER A 191 -9.41 -11.97 -15.19
C SER A 191 -7.95 -12.35 -15.48
N PHE A 192 -7.03 -11.46 -15.17
CA PHE A 192 -5.60 -11.68 -15.27
C PHE A 192 -4.91 -11.24 -13.99
N LEU A 193 -3.86 -11.97 -13.60
CA LEU A 193 -2.99 -11.62 -12.49
C LEU A 193 -1.82 -10.80 -13.04
N TYR A 194 -1.59 -9.62 -12.46
CA TYR A 194 -0.46 -8.75 -12.76
C TYR A 194 0.49 -8.80 -11.59
N VAL A 195 1.77 -9.09 -11.85
CA VAL A 195 2.81 -9.24 -10.83
C VAL A 195 3.98 -8.34 -11.18
N THR A 196 4.46 -7.58 -10.20
CA THR A 196 5.70 -6.80 -10.37
C THR A 196 6.91 -7.70 -10.17
N ASN A 197 7.75 -7.84 -11.20
CA ASN A 197 9.06 -8.48 -11.08
C ASN A 197 10.11 -7.39 -10.94
N PHE A 198 10.40 -7.05 -9.68
CA PHE A 198 11.26 -5.93 -9.34
C PHE A 198 12.65 -6.12 -9.93
N ARG A 199 13.28 -7.29 -9.73
CA ARG A 199 14.63 -7.55 -10.26
C ARG A 199 14.71 -7.37 -11.78
N ALA A 200 13.70 -7.84 -12.50
CA ALA A 200 13.64 -7.72 -13.94
C ALA A 200 13.18 -6.35 -14.45
N GLY A 201 12.61 -5.50 -13.59
CA GLY A 201 12.13 -4.17 -13.95
C GLY A 201 10.89 -4.20 -14.85
N ARG A 202 9.99 -5.17 -14.68
CA ARG A 202 8.79 -5.33 -15.52
C ARG A 202 7.58 -5.81 -14.74
N ILE A 203 6.40 -5.67 -15.34
CA ILE A 203 5.19 -6.35 -14.92
C ILE A 203 5.04 -7.64 -15.74
N GLU A 204 4.72 -8.73 -15.07
CA GLU A 204 4.37 -10.01 -15.67
C GLU A 204 2.87 -10.24 -15.54
N VAL A 205 2.27 -10.87 -16.55
CA VAL A 205 0.83 -11.09 -16.62
C VAL A 205 0.56 -12.58 -16.76
N TYR A 206 -0.42 -13.08 -16.00
CA TYR A 206 -0.78 -14.49 -15.99
C TYR A 206 -2.29 -14.66 -16.18
N ASP A 207 -2.69 -15.69 -16.92
CA ASP A 207 -4.10 -16.08 -17.07
C ASP A 207 -4.63 -16.81 -15.81
N THR A 208 -5.91 -17.20 -15.84
CA THR A 208 -6.55 -17.90 -14.71
C THR A 208 -6.04 -19.33 -14.46
N ASN A 209 -5.15 -19.84 -15.32
CA ASN A 209 -4.44 -21.11 -15.13
C ASN A 209 -2.95 -20.88 -14.83
N PHE A 210 -2.56 -19.65 -14.50
CA PHE A 210 -1.18 -19.24 -14.25
C PHE A 210 -0.24 -19.41 -15.44
N ASN A 211 -0.74 -19.41 -16.68
CA ASN A 211 0.11 -19.34 -17.85
C ASN A 211 0.52 -17.88 -18.12
N PRO A 212 1.79 -17.62 -18.49
CA PRO A 212 2.22 -16.27 -18.82
C PRO A 212 1.52 -15.74 -20.08
N VAL A 213 1.13 -14.47 -20.03
CA VAL A 213 0.46 -13.73 -21.11
C VAL A 213 1.37 -12.59 -21.54
N SER A 214 1.72 -12.55 -22.83
CA SER A 214 2.46 -11.43 -23.42
C SER A 214 1.48 -10.35 -23.87
N LEU A 215 1.70 -9.12 -23.43
CA LEU A 215 0.93 -7.94 -23.86
C LEU A 215 1.65 -7.07 -24.89
N ASP A 216 2.93 -7.37 -25.15
CA ASP A 216 3.68 -6.65 -26.18
C ASP A 216 3.06 -6.94 -27.56
N GLY A 217 2.64 -5.86 -28.22
CA GLY A 217 2.02 -5.90 -29.53
C GLY A 217 3.03 -5.92 -30.68
N LYS A 218 2.53 -5.96 -31.92
CA LYS A 218 3.34 -5.78 -33.14
C LYS A 218 3.73 -4.32 -33.41
N GLU A 219 3.09 -3.38 -32.73
CA GLU A 219 3.44 -1.96 -32.78
C GLU A 219 4.40 -1.69 -31.61
N ASP A 220 5.43 -0.86 -31.81
CA ASP A 220 6.61 -0.65 -30.94
C ASP A 220 6.34 -0.20 -29.47
N HIS A 221 5.11 -0.33 -28.98
CA HIS A 221 4.71 -0.13 -27.59
C HIS A 221 4.96 -1.39 -26.76
N GLN A 222 5.97 -1.33 -25.90
CA GLN A 222 6.15 -2.28 -24.80
C GLN A 222 5.14 -1.98 -23.70
N ALA A 223 4.40 -2.99 -23.26
CA ALA A 223 3.41 -2.84 -22.20
C ALA A 223 4.09 -2.40 -20.88
N PHE A 224 3.40 -1.54 -20.12
CA PHE A 224 3.85 -1.07 -18.79
C PHE A 224 5.18 -0.30 -18.79
N ARG A 225 5.48 0.38 -19.90
CA ARG A 225 6.68 1.19 -20.04
C ARG A 225 6.37 2.68 -20.01
N ASP A 226 7.21 3.40 -19.29
CA ASP A 226 7.31 4.85 -19.34
C ASP A 226 8.79 5.22 -19.50
N GLU A 227 9.11 5.88 -20.62
CA GLU A 227 10.49 6.23 -20.97
C GLU A 227 11.03 7.42 -20.18
N GLU A 228 10.16 8.16 -19.49
CA GLU A 228 10.54 9.29 -18.65
C GLU A 228 10.93 8.87 -17.23
N ILE A 229 10.73 7.61 -16.82
CA ILE A 229 11.27 7.11 -15.56
C ILE A 229 12.77 6.85 -15.76
N PRO A 230 13.65 7.39 -14.90
CA PRO A 230 15.08 7.14 -15.00
C PRO A 230 15.43 5.65 -14.90
N HIS A 231 16.52 5.25 -15.56
CA HIS A 231 17.05 3.90 -15.40
C HIS A 231 17.39 3.58 -13.94
N GLY A 232 17.19 2.31 -13.57
CA GLY A 232 17.42 1.82 -12.21
C GLY A 232 16.19 1.91 -11.31
N PHE A 233 15.04 2.36 -11.81
CA PHE A 233 13.75 2.18 -11.16
C PHE A 233 13.02 0.96 -11.72
N ALA A 234 12.23 0.29 -10.89
CA ALA A 234 11.47 -0.90 -11.26
C ALA A 234 10.08 -0.88 -10.61
N PRO A 235 9.06 -1.52 -11.24
CA PRO A 235 7.75 -1.71 -10.62
C PRO A 235 7.89 -2.37 -9.25
N PHE A 236 7.39 -1.70 -8.22
CA PHE A 236 7.50 -2.11 -6.81
C PHE A 236 6.17 -2.66 -6.29
N ASN A 237 5.06 -1.99 -6.61
CA ASN A 237 3.71 -2.53 -6.41
C ASN A 237 2.82 -2.23 -7.62
N VAL A 238 1.70 -2.95 -7.73
CA VAL A 238 0.65 -2.70 -8.71
C VAL A 238 -0.71 -2.89 -8.04
N GLN A 239 -1.61 -1.94 -8.25
CA GLN A 239 -2.98 -2.00 -7.73
C GLN A 239 -4.00 -1.64 -8.78
N GLU A 240 -5.12 -2.36 -8.78
CA GLU A 240 -6.28 -2.03 -9.60
C GLU A 240 -7.14 -1.01 -8.86
N VAL A 241 -7.44 0.10 -9.52
CA VAL A 241 -8.32 1.16 -9.01
C VAL A 241 -9.16 1.70 -10.17
N ASN A 242 -10.48 1.57 -10.07
CA ASN A 242 -11.46 2.08 -11.04
C ASN A 242 -11.15 1.69 -12.50
N GLY A 243 -10.83 0.41 -12.73
CA GLY A 243 -10.52 -0.19 -14.03
C GLY A 243 -9.12 0.07 -14.55
N ASN A 244 -8.25 0.76 -13.79
CA ASN A 244 -6.90 1.11 -14.19
C ASN A 244 -5.87 0.50 -13.23
N LEU A 245 -4.66 0.29 -13.74
CA LEU A 245 -3.54 -0.23 -12.95
C LEU A 245 -2.63 0.91 -12.53
N TYR A 246 -2.55 1.17 -11.23
CA TYR A 246 -1.57 2.08 -10.66
C TYR A 246 -0.33 1.29 -10.28
N VAL A 247 0.78 1.61 -10.93
CA VAL A 247 2.07 0.95 -10.74
C VAL A 247 2.97 1.92 -10.00
N THR A 248 3.44 1.50 -8.84
CA THR A 248 4.45 2.25 -8.09
C THR A 248 5.83 1.79 -8.51
N TYR A 249 6.82 2.68 -8.50
CA TYR A 249 8.19 2.38 -8.85
C TYR A 249 9.13 2.81 -7.74
N ALA A 250 10.07 1.95 -7.39
CA ALA A 250 11.14 2.23 -6.44
C ALA A 250 12.50 2.07 -7.11
N LYS A 251 13.51 2.78 -6.58
CA LYS A 251 14.87 2.71 -7.09
C LYS A 251 15.52 1.42 -6.64
N GLN A 252 16.06 0.62 -7.55
CA GLN A 252 16.74 -0.64 -7.22
C GLN A 252 18.10 -0.42 -6.59
N ASN A 253 18.45 -1.29 -5.64
CA ASN A 253 19.80 -1.48 -5.18
C ASN A 253 20.66 -2.23 -6.22
N ALA A 254 21.96 -2.39 -5.93
CA ALA A 254 22.90 -3.01 -6.86
C ALA A 254 22.57 -4.47 -7.20
N THR A 255 22.02 -5.23 -6.24
CA THR A 255 21.59 -6.62 -6.45
C THR A 255 20.22 -6.71 -7.11
N LYS A 256 19.50 -5.59 -7.21
CA LYS A 256 18.13 -5.47 -7.70
C LYS A 256 17.12 -6.29 -6.92
N HIS A 257 17.46 -6.63 -5.67
CA HIS A 257 16.56 -7.34 -4.75
C HIS A 257 15.69 -6.34 -3.97
N ASP A 258 16.30 -5.26 -3.50
CA ASP A 258 15.67 -4.28 -2.60
C ASP A 258 15.79 -2.87 -3.16
N ASP A 259 15.05 -1.96 -2.57
CA ASP A 259 15.02 -0.56 -2.96
C ASP A 259 16.07 0.30 -2.26
N PHE A 260 16.25 1.52 -2.77
CA PHE A 260 16.85 2.64 -2.07
C PHE A 260 15.75 3.68 -1.80
N ASP A 261 15.62 4.08 -0.55
CA ASP A 261 14.46 4.75 0.02
C ASP A 261 14.75 6.20 0.46
N PHE A 262 15.31 6.99 -0.46
CA PHE A 262 15.53 8.42 -0.25
C PHE A 262 14.36 9.28 -0.78
N PRO A 263 14.13 10.49 -0.22
CA PRO A 263 13.14 11.42 -0.73
C PRO A 263 13.26 11.64 -2.25
N GLY A 264 12.15 11.46 -2.97
CA GLY A 264 12.09 11.57 -4.43
C GLY A 264 12.52 10.30 -5.19
N PHE A 265 12.87 9.21 -4.50
CA PHE A 265 13.13 7.91 -5.14
C PHE A 265 11.83 7.10 -5.26
N GLY A 266 10.84 7.70 -5.91
CA GLY A 266 9.58 7.06 -6.19
C GLY A 266 8.84 7.67 -7.36
N PHE A 267 8.12 6.84 -8.10
CA PHE A 267 7.18 7.25 -9.14
C PHE A 267 5.88 6.44 -9.00
N VAL A 268 4.80 6.98 -9.55
CA VAL A 268 3.53 6.26 -9.69
C VAL A 268 2.93 6.59 -11.05
N ASP A 269 2.72 5.56 -11.85
CA ASP A 269 2.10 5.67 -13.16
C ASP A 269 0.78 4.91 -13.19
N LYS A 270 -0.19 5.45 -13.93
CA LYS A 270 -1.49 4.88 -14.21
C LYS A 270 -1.47 4.28 -15.62
N PHE A 271 -1.75 2.99 -15.71
CA PHE A 271 -1.84 2.24 -16.96
C PHE A 271 -3.26 1.70 -17.18
N SER A 272 -3.61 1.49 -18.44
CA SER A 272 -4.71 0.57 -18.74
C SER A 272 -4.30 -0.87 -18.39
N PRO A 273 -5.25 -1.79 -18.17
CA PRO A 273 -4.92 -3.21 -17.98
C PRO A 273 -4.19 -3.85 -19.17
N LYS A 274 -4.22 -3.23 -20.36
CA LYS A 274 -3.44 -3.66 -21.53
C LYS A 274 -2.02 -3.10 -21.56
N GLY A 275 -1.59 -2.40 -20.52
CA GLY A 275 -0.25 -1.84 -20.38
C GLY A 275 0.00 -0.52 -21.11
N LYS A 276 -1.05 0.17 -21.57
CA LYS A 276 -0.91 1.51 -22.14
C LYS A 276 -0.75 2.53 -21.01
N LEU A 277 0.33 3.31 -21.02
CA LEU A 277 0.51 4.45 -20.11
C LEU A 277 -0.60 5.48 -20.35
N LEU A 278 -1.29 5.86 -19.27
CA LEU A 278 -2.36 6.85 -19.30
C LEU A 278 -1.93 8.16 -18.66
N GLN A 279 -1.18 8.09 -17.55
CA GLN A 279 -0.79 9.27 -16.78
C GLN A 279 0.35 8.90 -15.82
N ARG A 280 1.26 9.84 -15.57
CA ARG A 280 2.16 9.83 -14.42
C ARG A 280 1.64 10.77 -13.35
N LEU A 281 1.57 10.32 -12.09
CA LEU A 281 1.24 11.20 -10.96
C LEU A 281 2.35 12.22 -10.72
N LYS A 282 2.00 13.38 -10.17
CA LYS A 282 2.97 14.43 -9.84
C LYS A 282 4.09 13.88 -8.95
N THR A 283 5.32 13.91 -9.45
CA THR A 283 6.53 13.53 -8.70
C THR A 283 7.00 14.66 -7.79
N GLY A 284 7.59 14.30 -6.66
CA GLY A 284 8.21 15.22 -5.71
C GLY A 284 8.93 14.47 -4.59
N PRO A 285 9.57 15.20 -3.64
CA PRO A 285 10.32 14.59 -2.55
C PRO A 285 9.49 13.72 -1.61
N TRP A 286 8.15 13.86 -1.65
CA TRP A 286 7.22 13.05 -0.86
C TRP A 286 7.06 11.61 -1.37
N LEU A 287 7.42 11.31 -2.62
CA LEU A 287 7.45 9.94 -3.13
C LEU A 287 8.78 9.28 -2.73
N ASN A 288 8.70 8.26 -1.89
CA ASN A 288 9.85 7.55 -1.37
C ASN A 288 9.54 6.05 -1.26
N ALA A 289 10.04 5.26 -2.22
CA ALA A 289 9.69 3.84 -2.37
C ALA A 289 8.17 3.58 -2.19
N PRO A 290 7.31 4.20 -3.04
CA PRO A 290 5.86 4.11 -2.89
C PRO A 290 5.38 2.66 -3.02
N TRP A 291 4.50 2.23 -2.11
CA TRP A 291 3.94 0.87 -2.07
C TRP A 291 2.42 0.88 -2.03
N GLY A 292 1.84 1.46 -0.96
CA GLY A 292 0.40 1.47 -0.75
C GLY A 292 -0.30 2.30 -1.81
N VAL A 293 -1.38 1.77 -2.40
CA VAL A 293 -2.25 2.52 -3.30
C VAL A 293 -3.69 2.20 -2.93
N ALA A 294 -4.46 3.23 -2.58
CA ALA A 294 -5.87 3.10 -2.23
C ALA A 294 -6.65 4.33 -2.70
N LEU A 295 -7.85 4.12 -3.23
CA LEU A 295 -8.80 5.21 -3.44
C LEU A 295 -9.58 5.44 -2.15
N ALA A 296 -9.55 6.67 -1.64
CA ALA A 296 -10.27 7.05 -0.44
C ALA A 296 -11.78 6.87 -0.62
N ALA A 297 -12.41 6.25 0.38
CA ALA A 297 -13.87 6.16 0.44
C ALA A 297 -14.52 7.55 0.38
N SER A 298 -15.76 7.62 -0.10
CA SER A 298 -16.49 8.88 -0.28
C SER A 298 -16.83 9.60 1.04
N ASN A 299 -16.66 8.91 2.17
CA ASN A 299 -16.86 9.39 3.53
C ASN A 299 -15.58 9.28 4.39
N PHE A 300 -14.40 9.39 3.77
CA PHE A 300 -13.09 9.40 4.45
C PHE A 300 -12.65 10.79 4.95
N GLY A 301 -13.60 11.66 5.28
CA GLY A 301 -13.32 13.02 5.75
C GLY A 301 -12.75 13.92 4.64
N PHE A 302 -11.77 14.76 4.97
CA PHE A 302 -11.26 15.82 4.09
C PHE A 302 -10.77 15.29 2.73
N PHE A 303 -10.05 14.16 2.72
CA PHE A 303 -9.54 13.55 1.49
C PHE A 303 -10.44 12.46 0.91
N SER A 304 -11.75 12.53 1.14
CA SER A 304 -12.69 11.62 0.46
C SER A 304 -12.48 11.65 -1.06
N ASN A 305 -12.56 10.48 -1.71
CA ASN A 305 -12.36 10.28 -3.15
C ASN A 305 -10.96 10.59 -3.71
N HIS A 306 -9.98 10.91 -2.88
CA HIS A 306 -8.60 11.11 -3.33
C HIS A 306 -7.84 9.78 -3.45
N LEU A 307 -6.81 9.75 -4.28
CA LEU A 307 -5.88 8.64 -4.34
C LEU A 307 -4.81 8.80 -3.25
N LEU A 308 -4.62 7.75 -2.46
CA LEU A 308 -3.68 7.70 -1.35
C LEU A 308 -2.49 6.81 -1.72
N ILE A 309 -1.29 7.36 -1.61
CA ILE A 309 -0.04 6.67 -1.89
C ILE A 309 0.78 6.54 -0.60
N GLY A 310 0.85 5.33 -0.05
CA GLY A 310 1.69 4.99 1.10
C GLY A 310 3.13 4.80 0.66
N ASN A 311 4.08 5.38 1.38
CA ASN A 311 5.50 5.35 1.06
C ASN A 311 6.23 4.49 2.06
N ALA A 312 6.84 3.39 1.62
CA ALA A 312 7.59 2.51 2.51
C ALA A 312 8.79 3.25 3.11
N GLY A 313 9.51 4.01 2.28
CA GLY A 313 10.74 4.68 2.73
C GLY A 313 10.50 5.80 3.74
N SER A 314 9.53 6.69 3.49
CA SER A 314 9.24 7.79 4.42
C SER A 314 8.25 7.42 5.51
N GLY A 315 7.46 6.37 5.31
CA GLY A 315 6.34 6.01 6.18
C GLY A 315 5.10 6.88 6.04
N GLN A 316 5.13 7.88 5.17
CA GLN A 316 4.08 8.89 5.01
C GLN A 316 3.11 8.53 3.89
N ILE A 317 1.91 9.12 3.94
CA ILE A 317 0.88 8.95 2.92
C ILE A 317 0.75 10.24 2.11
N ALA A 318 1.13 10.19 0.85
CA ALA A 318 0.94 11.26 -0.12
C ALA A 318 -0.46 11.17 -0.74
N VAL A 319 -1.14 12.30 -0.84
CA VAL A 319 -2.53 12.40 -1.30
C VAL A 319 -2.59 13.11 -2.65
N TYR A 320 -3.37 12.54 -3.55
CA TYR A 320 -3.48 12.99 -4.93
C TYR A 320 -4.95 13.12 -5.36
N ASP A 321 -5.24 14.14 -6.14
CA ASP A 321 -6.45 14.17 -6.97
C ASP A 321 -6.37 13.02 -8.00
N VAL A 322 -7.38 12.14 -8.00
CA VAL A 322 -7.36 10.88 -8.76
C VAL A 322 -7.42 11.08 -10.28
N ASP A 323 -7.95 12.21 -10.74
CA ASP A 323 -8.15 12.50 -12.16
C ASP A 323 -6.97 13.27 -12.76
N SER A 324 -6.58 14.38 -12.13
CA SER A 324 -5.47 15.23 -12.59
C SER A 324 -4.09 14.70 -12.19
N GLY A 325 -4.02 13.83 -11.19
CA GLY A 325 -2.78 13.30 -10.64
C GLY A 325 -1.92 14.35 -9.95
N GLN A 326 -2.50 15.49 -9.56
CA GLN A 326 -1.81 16.51 -8.76
C GLN A 326 -1.68 16.08 -7.31
N PHE A 327 -0.61 16.53 -6.67
CA PHE A 327 -0.36 16.29 -5.25
C PHE A 327 -1.07 17.35 -4.40
N ASP A 328 -1.93 16.90 -3.49
CA ASP A 328 -2.77 17.77 -2.66
C ASP A 328 -2.32 17.82 -1.19
N GLY A 329 -1.31 17.03 -0.82
CA GLY A 329 -0.69 17.08 0.50
C GLY A 329 -0.37 15.72 1.09
N LEU A 330 -0.10 15.72 2.39
CA LEU A 330 0.14 14.51 3.17
C LEU A 330 -1.06 14.23 4.06
N LEU A 331 -1.35 12.97 4.36
CA LEU A 331 -2.28 12.60 5.42
C LEU A 331 -1.71 13.06 6.77
N ARG A 332 -2.53 13.74 7.59
CA ARG A 332 -2.08 14.44 8.80
C ARG A 332 -2.97 14.11 9.99
N ASP A 333 -2.37 14.15 11.17
CA ASP A 333 -3.09 14.04 12.43
C ASP A 333 -3.71 15.38 12.87
N ALA A 334 -4.45 15.36 13.98
CA ALA A 334 -5.08 16.55 14.56
C ALA A 334 -4.09 17.65 14.99
N SER A 335 -2.81 17.31 15.18
CA SER A 335 -1.75 18.26 15.49
C SER A 335 -1.10 18.86 14.24
N GLY A 336 -1.53 18.43 13.05
CA GLY A 336 -1.03 18.88 11.76
C GLY A 336 0.27 18.19 11.33
N HIS A 337 0.77 17.20 12.07
CA HIS A 337 1.93 16.42 11.65
C HIS A 337 1.53 15.38 10.61
N ALA A 338 2.43 15.11 9.66
CA ALA A 338 2.21 14.02 8.73
C ALA A 338 2.24 12.70 9.50
N ILE A 339 1.22 11.87 9.28
CA ILE A 339 1.19 10.53 9.85
C ILE A 339 2.34 9.73 9.23
N GLN A 340 3.06 9.00 10.08
CA GLN A 340 4.27 8.27 9.69
C GLN A 340 4.38 6.94 10.44
N ASN A 341 4.51 5.85 9.70
CA ASN A 341 4.91 4.54 10.23
C ASN A 341 6.11 4.04 9.45
N ASP A 342 7.18 3.67 10.14
CA ASP A 342 8.37 3.09 9.52
C ASP A 342 7.98 1.91 8.61
N ARG A 343 8.52 1.89 7.38
CA ARG A 343 8.20 0.90 6.34
C ARG A 343 6.68 0.69 6.16
N LEU A 344 5.96 1.77 5.87
CA LEU A 344 4.52 1.70 5.58
C LEU A 344 4.28 0.94 4.26
N TRP A 345 3.65 -0.22 4.38
CA TRP A 345 3.36 -1.11 3.26
C TRP A 345 1.92 -0.91 2.76
N ALA A 346 1.04 -1.89 2.93
CA ALA A 346 -0.27 -1.89 2.30
C ALA A 346 -1.21 -0.82 2.87
N LEU A 347 -2.11 -0.34 2.02
CA LEU A 347 -3.23 0.52 2.37
C LEU A 347 -4.51 -0.05 1.75
N ARG A 348 -5.56 -0.27 2.56
CA ARG A 348 -6.87 -0.78 2.10
C ARG A 348 -8.01 -0.22 2.93
N PHE A 349 -9.16 0.01 2.31
CA PHE A 349 -10.39 0.31 3.03
C PHE A 349 -11.12 -0.95 3.46
N GLY A 350 -11.80 -0.90 4.60
CA GLY A 350 -12.61 -2.00 5.12
C GLY A 350 -13.76 -2.42 4.19
N ASN A 351 -14.43 -3.52 4.53
CA ASN A 351 -15.49 -4.12 3.72
C ASN A 351 -16.88 -4.06 4.38
N ASP A 352 -17.05 -3.28 5.46
CA ASP A 352 -18.26 -3.23 6.30
C ASP A 352 -18.70 -4.59 6.87
N HIS A 353 -17.77 -5.55 6.89
CA HIS A 353 -17.93 -6.88 7.43
C HIS A 353 -16.73 -7.20 8.35
N ASN A 354 -16.11 -8.37 8.17
CA ASN A 354 -15.02 -8.82 9.04
C ASN A 354 -13.70 -8.07 8.82
N ALA A 355 -13.56 -7.30 7.74
CA ALA A 355 -12.42 -6.41 7.50
C ALA A 355 -12.65 -4.99 8.03
N GLY A 356 -13.72 -4.77 8.79
CA GLY A 356 -14.01 -3.49 9.44
C GLY A 356 -14.68 -2.45 8.54
N PRO A 357 -14.94 -1.25 9.06
CA PRO A 357 -15.67 -0.19 8.36
C PRO A 357 -15.00 0.27 7.06
N SER A 358 -15.79 0.50 6.02
CA SER A 358 -15.32 0.94 4.70
C SER A 358 -14.79 2.37 4.67
N ASN A 359 -14.99 3.15 5.73
CA ASN A 359 -14.39 4.47 5.90
C ASN A 359 -13.12 4.47 6.76
N TRP A 360 -12.63 3.30 7.18
CA TRP A 360 -11.33 3.16 7.84
C TRP A 360 -10.28 2.70 6.84
N LEU A 361 -9.13 3.39 6.83
CA LEU A 361 -7.99 3.03 6.02
C LEU A 361 -7.04 2.15 6.82
N PHE A 362 -7.11 0.85 6.60
CA PHE A 362 -6.23 -0.13 7.21
C PHE A 362 -4.84 -0.11 6.57
N PHE A 363 -3.83 -0.38 7.40
CA PHE A 363 -2.44 -0.43 6.96
C PHE A 363 -1.66 -1.58 7.57
N THR A 364 -0.58 -1.96 6.90
CA THR A 364 0.48 -2.79 7.46
C THR A 364 1.81 -2.03 7.41
N ALA A 365 2.70 -2.28 8.37
CA ALA A 365 4.01 -1.64 8.41
C ALA A 365 5.09 -2.58 8.99
N GLY A 366 6.27 -2.57 8.37
CA GLY A 366 7.47 -3.30 8.80
C GLY A 366 8.34 -2.47 9.74
N ILE A 367 7.85 -2.18 10.93
CA ILE A 367 8.48 -1.20 11.83
C ILE A 367 9.86 -1.67 12.34
N SER A 368 10.68 -0.69 12.76
CA SER A 368 12.05 -0.92 13.27
C SER A 368 12.95 -1.56 12.22
N ASP A 369 12.99 -0.96 11.03
CA ASP A 369 13.73 -1.46 9.87
C ASP A 369 13.37 -2.92 9.54
N GLU A 370 12.06 -3.17 9.39
CA GLU A 370 11.49 -4.45 8.98
C GLU A 370 11.66 -5.61 9.97
N ALA A 371 12.20 -5.36 11.17
CA ALA A 371 12.37 -6.38 12.19
C ALA A 371 11.03 -6.83 12.83
N HIS A 372 10.04 -5.94 12.84
CA HIS A 372 8.77 -6.12 13.54
C HIS A 372 7.59 -5.73 12.65
N GLY A 373 6.37 -6.03 13.08
CA GLY A 373 5.16 -5.72 12.34
C GLY A 373 4.14 -4.91 13.12
N LEU A 374 3.38 -4.11 12.37
CA LEU A 374 2.22 -3.39 12.87
C LEU A 374 1.07 -3.49 11.87
N PHE A 375 -0.10 -3.82 12.38
CA PHE A 375 -1.37 -3.76 11.67
C PHE A 375 -2.32 -2.83 12.43
N GLY A 376 -2.95 -1.90 11.71
CA GLY A 376 -3.83 -0.89 12.30
C GLY A 376 -4.67 -0.19 11.24
N PHE A 377 -5.28 0.93 11.63
CA PHE A 377 -6.04 1.76 10.71
C PHE A 377 -5.92 3.26 11.01
N PHE A 378 -6.27 4.07 10.01
CA PHE A 378 -6.51 5.49 10.10
C PHE A 378 -7.99 5.76 9.90
N ALA A 379 -8.59 6.55 10.78
CA ALA A 379 -9.96 7.04 10.64
C ALA A 379 -9.97 8.57 10.64
N PRO A 380 -10.92 9.23 9.96
CA PRO A 380 -11.16 10.65 10.16
C PRO A 380 -11.41 10.92 11.64
N ALA A 381 -10.79 11.95 12.20
CA ALA A 381 -11.11 12.40 13.55
C ALA A 381 -12.51 13.03 13.51
N ASP A 382 -13.48 12.44 14.20
CA ASP A 382 -14.82 13.02 14.33
C ASP A 382 -14.70 14.38 15.03
N ASN A 383 -14.96 15.47 14.32
CA ASN A 383 -15.16 16.79 14.94
C ASN A 383 -16.54 16.91 15.63
N SER A 384 -17.32 15.84 15.66
CA SER A 384 -18.60 15.75 16.37
C SER A 384 -18.44 14.90 17.63
N ALA A 385 -17.80 15.46 18.66
CA ALA A 385 -18.29 15.16 20.00
C ALA A 385 -19.75 15.67 20.05
N PRO A 386 -20.73 14.87 20.51
CA PRO A 386 -22.00 15.45 20.90
C PRO A 386 -21.67 16.46 22.00
N GLU A 387 -22.03 17.73 21.81
CA GLU A 387 -22.16 18.63 22.95
C GLU A 387 -23.09 17.94 23.93
N THR A 388 -22.53 17.48 25.06
CA THR A 388 -23.35 17.19 26.21
C THR A 388 -23.91 18.54 26.63
N ASP A 389 -25.15 18.83 26.22
CA ASP A 389 -26.02 19.80 26.89
C ASP A 389 -26.18 19.32 28.33
N GLY A 390 -25.19 19.64 29.13
CA GLY A 390 -25.16 19.50 30.57
C GLY A 390 -25.60 20.81 31.19
N ASP A 391 -26.69 20.72 31.94
CA ASP A 391 -27.18 21.64 32.96
C ASP A 391 -28.04 22.83 32.52
N GLU A 392 -29.34 22.58 32.46
CA GLU A 392 -30.28 23.31 33.33
C GLU A 392 -31.24 22.31 34.02
N ARG A 393 -31.06 22.13 35.33
CA ARG A 393 -32.11 21.73 36.27
C ARG A 393 -32.07 22.63 37.50
#